data_AF-A0A671VGQ3-F1
#
_entry.id   AF-A0A671VGQ3-F1
#
_cell.length_a   1.000
_cell.length_b   1.000
_cell.length_c   1.000
_cell.angle_alpha   90.00
_cell.angle_beta   90.00
_cell.angle_gamma   90.00
#
_symmetry.space_group_name_H-M   'P 1'
#
loop_
_entity.id
_entity.type
_entity.pdbx_description
1 polymer ?
#
loop_
_entity_poly.entity_id
_entity_poly.type
_entity_poly.pdbx_seq_one_letter_code
_entity_poly.pdbx_strand_id
1 'polypeptide(L)'
;MAANESVNSQPTELEAIVNRWLVDYYVSLAQELFEKELYADFIDVRTVIDSVLSRPCEITNDLHLKIEVLKFLSRINEGENLGEKNINALIMTHHFLKIVYCLGV
;
A
#
# COMPACT_ATOMS: atom_id res chain seq x y z
N MET A 1 9.64 -5.97 45.72
CA MET A 1 8.99 -4.82 45.05
C MET A 1 9.40 -4.87 43.59
N ALA A 2 8.49 -5.20 42.68
CA ALA A 2 8.77 -5.13 41.25
C ALA A 2 8.42 -3.71 40.79
N ALA A 3 9.43 -2.95 40.37
CA ALA A 3 9.20 -1.67 39.71
C ALA A 3 8.54 -1.96 38.37
N ASN A 4 7.33 -1.44 38.18
CA ASN A 4 6.68 -1.43 36.88
C ASN A 4 7.40 -0.40 36.03
N GLU A 5 8.39 -0.83 35.26
CA GLU A 5 8.92 -0.01 34.17
C GLU A 5 7.78 0.15 33.15
N SER A 6 6.99 1.21 33.32
CA SER A 6 6.08 1.68 32.29
C SER A 6 6.95 2.09 31.12
N VAL A 7 7.05 1.21 30.13
CA VAL A 7 7.71 1.49 28.85
C VAL A 7 7.02 2.71 28.27
N ASN A 8 7.62 3.88 28.49
CA ASN A 8 7.20 5.14 27.93
C ASN A 8 7.66 5.14 26.46
N SER A 9 7.00 4.32 25.64
CA SER A 9 7.16 4.39 24.19
C SER A 9 6.88 5.82 23.79
N GLN A 10 7.85 6.43 23.12
CA GLN A 10 7.73 7.83 22.74
C GLN A 10 6.47 7.97 21.89
N PRO A 11 5.63 9.00 22.07
CA PRO A 11 4.38 9.15 21.31
C PRO A 11 4.52 8.94 19.79
N THR A 12 5.68 9.30 19.24
CA THR A 12 6.05 9.12 17.83
C THR A 12 6.24 7.65 17.41
N GLU A 13 6.69 6.77 18.30
CA GLU A 13 6.84 5.33 18.03
C GLU A 13 5.47 4.63 17.96
N LEU A 14 4.59 4.96 18.90
CA LEU A 14 3.19 4.50 18.87
C LEU A 14 2.46 5.01 17.61
N GLU A 15 2.65 6.28 17.27
CA GLU A 15 2.11 6.85 16.03
C GLU A 15 2.61 6.09 14.80
N ALA A 16 3.91 5.76 14.73
CA ALA A 16 4.48 5.01 13.60
C ALA A 16 3.89 3.60 13.44
N ILE A 17 3.64 2.91 14.55
CA ILE A 17 3.02 1.57 14.57
C ILE A 17 1.57 1.64 14.11
N VAL A 18 0.79 2.60 14.65
CA VAL A 18 -0.62 2.79 14.29
C VAL A 18 -0.76 3.20 12.83
N ASN A 19 0.09 4.11 12.35
CA ASN A 19 0.09 4.52 10.94
C ASN A 19 0.43 3.36 10.01
N ARG A 20 1.36 2.47 10.38
CA ARG A 20 1.60 1.23 9.62
C ARG A 20 0.33 0.38 9.53
N TRP A 21 -0.37 0.17 10.65
CA TRP A 21 -1.62 -0.61 10.65
C TRP A 21 -2.72 0.03 9.81
N LEU A 22 -2.82 1.36 9.82
CA LEU A 22 -3.75 2.09 8.95
C LEU A 22 -3.40 1.87 7.48
N VAL A 23 -2.13 1.98 7.10
CA VAL A 23 -1.70 1.71 5.72
C VAL A 23 -2.01 0.28 5.33
N ASP A 24 -1.73 -0.71 6.17
CA ASP A 24 -2.06 -2.12 5.92
C ASP A 24 -3.57 -2.31 5.66
N TYR A 25 -4.42 -1.71 6.50
CA TYR A 25 -5.88 -1.75 6.32
C TYR A 25 -6.32 -1.13 4.99
N TYR A 26 -5.85 0.09 4.69
CA TYR A 26 -6.23 0.79 3.47
C TYR A 26 -5.68 0.12 2.21
N VAL A 27 -4.53 -0.56 2.29
CA VAL A 27 -4.03 -1.41 1.20
C VAL A 27 -5.01 -2.54 0.92
N SER A 28 -5.47 -3.26 1.95
CA SER A 28 -6.47 -4.33 1.78
C SER A 28 -7.79 -3.80 1.21
N LEU A 29 -8.24 -2.64 1.69
CA LEU A 29 -9.45 -2.00 1.15
C LEU A 29 -9.27 -1.58 -0.31
N ALA A 30 -8.12 -1.01 -0.67
CA ALA A 30 -7.83 -0.62 -2.05
C ALA A 30 -7.80 -1.84 -2.98
N GLN A 31 -7.27 -2.98 -2.53
CA GLN A 31 -7.33 -4.23 -3.30
C GLN A 31 -8.78 -4.67 -3.54
N GLU A 32 -9.62 -4.67 -2.50
CA GLU A 32 -11.04 -5.04 -2.63
C GLU A 32 -11.79 -4.12 -3.61
N LEU A 33 -11.54 -2.81 -3.53
CA LEU A 33 -12.16 -1.83 -4.44
C LEU A 33 -11.69 -2.01 -5.89
N PHE A 34 -10.41 -2.29 -6.08
CA PHE A 34 -9.84 -2.57 -7.40
C PHE A 34 -10.44 -3.85 -8.01
N GLU A 35 -10.56 -4.93 -7.23
CA GLU A 35 -11.20 -6.19 -7.67
C GLU A 35 -12.68 -6.01 -8.01
N LYS A 36 -13.37 -5.08 -7.36
CA LYS A 36 -14.77 -4.73 -7.63
C LYS A 36 -14.95 -3.70 -8.76
N GLU A 37 -13.86 -3.30 -9.42
CA GLU A 37 -13.85 -2.27 -10.46
C GLU A 37 -14.38 -0.90 -9.97
N LEU A 38 -14.34 -0.65 -8.66
CA LEU A 38 -14.74 0.63 -8.03
C LEU A 38 -13.58 1.61 -8.03
N TYR A 39 -13.15 2.02 -9.23
CA TYR A 39 -11.90 2.76 -9.42
C TYR A 39 -11.90 4.19 -8.85
N ALA A 40 -13.07 4.84 -8.76
CA ALA A 40 -13.19 6.15 -8.12
C ALA A 40 -12.88 6.06 -6.62
N ASP A 41 -13.50 5.10 -5.93
CA ASP A 41 -13.27 4.86 -4.50
C ASP A 41 -11.82 4.38 -4.24
N PHE A 42 -11.26 3.58 -5.15
CA PHE A 42 -9.85 3.18 -5.11
C PHE A 42 -8.90 4.39 -5.12
N ILE A 43 -9.17 5.39 -5.98
CA ILE A 43 -8.38 6.62 -6.04
C ILE A 43 -8.47 7.40 -4.73
N ASP A 44 -9.67 7.50 -4.15
CA ASP A 44 -9.87 8.21 -2.88
C ASP A 44 -9.13 7.52 -1.73
N VAL A 45 -9.19 6.19 -1.65
CA VAL A 45 -8.44 5.40 -0.64
C VAL A 45 -6.93 5.58 -0.82
N ARG A 46 -6.43 5.61 -2.06
CA ARG A 46 -5.01 5.90 -2.32
C ARG A 46 -4.59 7.26 -1.76
N THR A 47 -5.41 8.29 -1.92
CA THR A 47 -5.13 9.62 -1.34
C THR A 47 -5.08 9.58 0.18
N VAL A 48 -5.90 8.76 0.84
CA VAL A 48 -5.80 8.55 2.29
C VAL A 48 -4.48 7.88 2.66
N ILE A 49 -4.04 6.86 1.91
CA ILE A 49 -2.75 6.20 2.13
C ILE A 49 -1.59 7.21 2.02
N ASP A 50 -1.58 8.04 0.98
CA ASP A 50 -0.56 9.09 0.81
C ASP A 50 -0.54 10.08 1.98
N SER A 51 -1.72 10.44 2.50
CA SER A 51 -1.85 11.29 3.69
C SER A 51 -1.25 10.62 4.94
N VAL A 52 -1.52 9.33 5.18
CA VAL A 52 -0.97 8.60 6.32
C VAL A 52 0.55 8.45 6.20
N LEU A 53 1.07 8.18 4.99
CA LEU A 53 2.51 8.07 4.72
C LEU A 53 3.27 9.39 4.84
N SER A 54 2.58 10.53 4.87
CA SER A 54 3.19 11.83 5.16
C SER A 54 3.54 12.04 6.65
N ARG A 55 3.13 11.11 7.52
CA ARG A 55 3.36 11.09 8.97
C ARG A 55 4.39 10.02 9.34
N PRO A 56 4.94 10.00 10.58
CA PRO A 56 5.79 8.91 11.03
C PRO A 56 5.09 7.57 10.80
N CYS A 57 5.73 6.67 10.06
CA CYS A 57 5.18 5.36 9.71
C CYS A 57 6.30 4.33 9.79
N GLU A 58 6.04 3.22 10.45
CA GLU A 58 6.99 2.12 10.52
C GLU A 58 7.00 1.39 9.17
N ILE A 59 7.99 1.68 8.33
CA ILE A 59 8.14 1.04 7.02
C ILE A 59 8.81 -0.32 7.19
N THR A 60 8.05 -1.39 6.96
CA THR A 60 8.57 -2.76 6.84
C THR A 60 8.78 -3.12 5.37
N ASN A 61 9.58 -4.15 5.07
CA ASN A 61 9.78 -4.62 3.68
C ASN A 61 8.46 -5.02 3.01
N ASP A 62 7.55 -5.65 3.76
CA ASP A 62 6.22 -6.05 3.29
C ASP A 62 5.35 -4.83 2.96
N LEU A 63 5.34 -3.82 3.85
CA LEU A 63 4.62 -2.57 3.61
C LEU A 63 5.13 -1.85 2.36
N HIS A 64 6.45 -1.80 2.18
CA HIS A 64 7.05 -1.19 0.99
C HIS A 64 6.60 -1.89 -0.28
N LEU A 65 6.58 -3.23 -0.30
CA LEU A 65 6.10 -4.00 -1.46
C LEU A 65 4.61 -3.70 -1.74
N LYS A 66 3.76 -3.68 -0.71
CA LYS A 66 2.34 -3.33 -0.83
C LYS A 66 2.11 -1.96 -1.45
N ILE A 67 2.88 -0.95 -1.04
CA ILE A 67 2.81 0.40 -1.62
C ILE A 67 3.18 0.39 -3.10
N GLU A 68 4.25 -0.32 -3.47
CA GLU A 68 4.66 -0.42 -4.88
C GLU A 68 3.62 -1.16 -5.75
N VAL A 69 2.97 -2.19 -5.21
CA VAL A 69 1.83 -2.86 -5.86
C VAL A 69 0.69 -1.88 -6.09
N LEU A 70 0.31 -1.07 -5.10
CA LEU A 70 -0.76 -0.08 -5.26
C LEU A 70 -0.43 1.01 -6.29
N LYS A 71 0.81 1.51 -6.31
CA LYS A 71 1.28 2.45 -7.34
C LYS A 71 1.21 1.82 -8.73
N PHE A 72 1.56 0.54 -8.83
CA PHE A 72 1.42 -0.21 -10.06
C PHE A 72 -0.04 -0.31 -10.51
N LEU A 73 -0.95 -0.75 -9.63
CA LEU A 73 -2.39 -0.81 -9.91
C LEU A 73 -2.97 0.55 -10.33
N SER A 74 -2.54 1.63 -9.69
CA SER A 74 -2.90 2.99 -10.07
C SER A 74 -2.53 3.31 -11.51
N ARG A 75 -1.32 2.93 -11.94
CA ARG A 75 -0.87 3.15 -13.33
C ARG A 75 -1.66 2.31 -14.33
N ILE A 76 -2.16 1.13 -13.94
CA ILE A 76 -3.07 0.35 -14.79
C ILE A 76 -4.36 1.13 -15.01
N ASN A 77 -4.99 1.56 -13.91
CA ASN A 77 -6.25 2.30 -13.94
C ASN A 77 -6.12 3.61 -14.71
N GLU A 78 -5.02 4.34 -14.54
CA GLU A 78 -4.73 5.56 -15.31
C GLU A 78 -4.43 5.26 -16.79
N GLY A 79 -3.76 4.15 -17.09
CA GLY A 79 -3.44 3.72 -18.45
C GLY A 79 -4.64 3.24 -19.25
N GLU A 80 -5.64 2.62 -18.60
CA GLU A 80 -6.92 2.25 -19.22
C GLU A 80 -7.72 3.49 -19.63
N ASN A 81 -7.68 4.56 -18.82
CA ASN A 81 -8.34 5.83 -19.12
C ASN A 81 -7.70 6.62 -20.28
N LEU A 82 -6.49 6.27 -20.73
CA LEU A 82 -5.76 7.03 -21.77
C LEU A 82 -5.82 6.41 -23.17
N GLY A 83 -6.44 5.24 -23.35
CA GLY A 83 -6.81 4.72 -24.67
C GLY A 83 -5.72 4.80 -25.76
N GLU A 84 -4.49 4.33 -25.52
CA GLU A 84 -3.64 3.71 -26.57
C GLU A 84 -2.23 3.26 -26.07
N LYS A 85 -1.84 2.05 -26.51
CA LYS A 85 -0.48 1.49 -26.70
C LYS A 85 0.30 0.95 -25.50
N ASN A 86 -0.07 -0.28 -25.12
CA ASN A 86 0.68 -1.53 -25.42
C ASN A 86 2.23 -1.50 -25.47
N ILE A 87 2.86 -0.89 -24.46
CA ILE A 87 4.25 -1.20 -24.03
C ILE A 87 4.25 -1.61 -22.55
N ASN A 88 3.28 -1.10 -21.79
CA ASN A 88 3.12 -1.43 -20.37
C ASN A 88 2.73 -2.89 -20.16
N ALA A 89 1.89 -3.52 -20.99
CA ALA A 89 1.43 -4.91 -20.78
C ALA A 89 2.57 -5.95 -20.67
N LEU A 90 3.72 -5.73 -21.33
CA LEU A 90 4.89 -6.61 -21.27
C LEU A 90 5.75 -6.37 -20.00
N ILE A 91 5.85 -5.12 -19.54
CA ILE A 91 6.46 -4.78 -18.24
C ILE A 91 5.55 -5.26 -17.09
N MET A 92 4.24 -5.18 -17.30
CA MET A 92 3.21 -5.54 -16.34
C MET A 92 3.21 -7.04 -16.06
N THR A 93 3.36 -7.89 -17.07
CA THR A 93 3.50 -9.35 -16.86
C THR A 93 4.81 -9.70 -16.15
N HIS A 94 5.92 -9.03 -16.45
CA HIS A 94 7.21 -9.31 -15.79
C HIS A 94 7.27 -8.79 -14.34
N HIS A 95 6.63 -7.65 -14.03
CA HIS A 95 6.51 -7.16 -12.65
C HIS A 95 5.47 -7.95 -11.85
N PHE A 96 4.36 -8.36 -12.48
CA PHE A 96 3.36 -9.24 -11.85
C PHE A 96 3.96 -10.61 -11.50
N LEU A 97 4.80 -11.19 -12.38
CA LEU A 97 5.59 -12.38 -12.03
C LEU A 97 6.50 -12.11 -10.83
N LYS A 98 7.23 -10.99 -10.78
CA LYS A 98 8.07 -10.67 -9.61
C LYS A 98 7.26 -10.53 -8.32
N ILE A 99 6.08 -9.92 -8.36
CA ILE A 99 5.20 -9.75 -7.20
C ILE A 99 4.65 -11.11 -6.74
N VAL A 100 4.18 -11.95 -7.67
CA VAL A 100 3.69 -13.30 -7.37
C VAL A 100 4.82 -14.20 -6.83
N TYR A 101 6.01 -14.17 -7.43
CA TYR A 101 7.17 -14.94 -6.96
C TYR A 101 7.75 -14.44 -5.63
N CYS A 102 7.61 -13.15 -5.29
CA CYS A 102 8.00 -12.63 -3.97
C CYS A 102 6.99 -12.96 -2.86
N LEU A 103 5.74 -13.26 -3.21
CA LEU A 103 4.69 -13.65 -2.26
C LEU A 103 4.67 -15.16 -1.92
N GLY A 104 5.58 -15.96 -2.50
CA GLY A 104 5.80 -17.34 -2.07
C GLY A 104 4.61 -18.28 -2.27
N VAL A 105 3.89 -18.16 -3.39
CA VAL A 105 3.01 -19.21 -3.91
C VAL A 105 3.74 -19.96 -5.02
#